data_AF-A0A1Y6CQA1-F1
#
_entry.id   AF-A0A1Y6CQA1-F1
#
_cell.length_a   1.000
_cell.length_b   1.000
_cell.length_c   1.000
_cell.angle_alpha   90.00
_cell.angle_beta   90.00
_cell.angle_gamma   90.00
#
_symmetry.space_group_name_H-M   'P 1'
#
loop_
_entity.id
_entity.type
_entity.pdbx_description
1 polymer ?
#
loop_
_entity_poly.entity_id
_entity_poly.type
_entity_poly.pdbx_seq_one_letter_code
_entity_poly.pdbx_strand_id
1 'polypeptide(L)'
;MLDRHKDITQGVALGLLSIAWVFIIGKTISEIENYDPIVIVRIVTLLTVFAGVVVAAYKLVNDQVFRQSESYLMQAKDLFEKAYRALSPENEIGYPLNSRLRWLTSARILRSALSLEYRISDESHKYTYNEYRFYWHTKFYEILRLGEHVFPDKSYFYKEGKLHIWGPGDQEPLNEESIAELYRFAKWPEGREDRMEPFSESERNKIHEFGPKGLSDYLNEIHKS
;
A
#
# COMPACT_ATOMS: atom_id res chain seq x y z
N MET A 1 -10.00 9.29 -7.33
CA MET A 1 -11.08 10.29 -7.55
C MET A 1 -11.18 11.32 -6.41
N LEU A 2 -10.63 11.07 -5.21
CA LEU A 2 -10.69 12.01 -4.07
C LEU A 2 -9.81 13.28 -4.21
N ASP A 3 -8.73 13.24 -4.98
CA ASP A 3 -7.75 14.35 -5.00
C ASP A 3 -8.22 15.58 -5.79
N ARG A 4 -9.01 15.35 -6.85
CA ARG A 4 -9.53 16.42 -7.72
C ARG A 4 -10.48 17.37 -6.96
N HIS A 5 -11.17 16.87 -5.92
CA HIS A 5 -12.02 17.72 -5.08
C HIS A 5 -11.22 18.64 -4.15
N LYS A 6 -10.03 18.22 -3.68
CA LYS A 6 -9.15 19.06 -2.85
C LYS A 6 -8.52 20.19 -3.68
N ASP A 7 -8.07 19.89 -4.89
CA ASP A 7 -7.49 20.91 -5.78
C ASP A 7 -8.50 21.97 -6.21
N ILE A 8 -9.74 21.56 -6.54
CA ILE A 8 -10.81 22.49 -6.92
C ILE A 8 -11.25 23.34 -5.72
N THR A 9 -11.38 22.75 -4.52
CA THR A 9 -11.75 23.50 -3.32
C THR A 9 -10.66 24.47 -2.89
N GLN A 10 -9.38 24.12 -3.03
CA GLN A 10 -8.25 25.04 -2.79
C GLN A 10 -8.21 26.19 -3.82
N GLY A 11 -8.43 25.90 -5.11
CA GLY A 11 -8.48 26.92 -6.15
C GLY A 11 -9.63 27.92 -5.97
N VAL A 12 -10.81 27.44 -5.59
CA VAL A 12 -11.98 28.30 -5.31
C VAL A 12 -11.78 29.11 -4.02
N ALA A 13 -11.19 28.51 -2.97
CA ALA A 13 -10.88 29.22 -1.73
C ALA A 13 -9.84 30.34 -1.96
N LEU A 14 -8.82 30.09 -2.77
CA LEU A 14 -7.83 31.11 -3.16
C LEU A 14 -8.46 32.22 -4.00
N GLY A 15 -9.38 31.88 -4.92
CA GLY A 15 -10.12 32.85 -5.71
C GLY A 15 -10.97 33.79 -4.84
N LEU A 16 -11.75 33.23 -3.92
CA LEU A 16 -12.59 33.98 -2.99
C LEU A 16 -11.78 34.81 -2.00
N LEU A 17 -10.65 34.28 -1.52
CA LEU A 17 -9.71 35.04 -0.68
C LEU A 17 -9.14 36.24 -1.42
N SER A 18 -8.83 36.14 -2.71
CA SER A 18 -8.30 37.28 -3.47
C SER A 18 -9.32 38.41 -3.63
N ILE A 19 -10.59 38.06 -3.90
CA ILE A 19 -11.68 39.02 -4.04
C ILE A 19 -11.97 39.70 -2.70
N ALA A 20 -12.02 38.92 -1.60
CA ALA A 20 -12.20 39.45 -0.26
C ALA A 20 -11.04 40.38 0.14
N TRP A 21 -9.81 40.02 -0.21
CA TRP A 21 -8.64 40.88 0.04
C TRP A 21 -8.74 42.20 -0.71
N VAL A 22 -9.08 42.20 -1.99
CA VAL A 22 -9.24 43.44 -2.77
C VAL A 22 -10.32 44.35 -2.16
N PHE A 23 -11.41 43.77 -1.67
CA PHE A 23 -12.49 44.51 -1.01
C PHE A 23 -12.06 45.10 0.35
N ILE A 24 -11.33 44.34 1.15
CA ILE A 24 -10.78 44.80 2.44
C ILE A 24 -9.77 45.91 2.21
N ILE A 25 -8.88 45.79 1.21
CA ILE A 25 -7.91 46.84 0.85
C ILE A 25 -8.65 48.11 0.42
N GLY A 26 -9.63 47.99 -0.49
CA GLY A 26 -10.41 49.12 -0.98
C GLY A 26 -11.15 49.84 0.14
N LYS A 27 -11.78 49.09 1.05
CA LYS A 27 -12.48 49.65 2.21
C LYS A 27 -11.53 50.30 3.21
N THR A 28 -10.39 49.66 3.50
CA THR A 28 -9.38 50.18 4.42
C THR A 28 -8.74 51.46 3.87
N ILE A 29 -8.52 51.56 2.56
CA ILE A 29 -8.06 52.80 1.91
C ILE A 29 -9.11 53.91 2.02
N SER A 30 -10.41 53.58 1.92
CA SER A 30 -11.50 54.56 2.01
C SER A 30 -11.74 55.11 3.42
N GLU A 31 -11.42 54.35 4.48
CA GLU A 31 -11.64 54.75 5.87
C GLU A 31 -10.44 55.51 6.49
N ILE A 32 -9.32 55.63 5.78
CA ILE A 32 -8.07 56.21 6.31
C ILE A 32 -7.77 57.54 5.60
N GLU A 33 -8.47 58.59 6.01
CA GLU A 33 -8.28 59.97 5.51
C GLU A 33 -6.98 60.65 6.01
N ASN A 34 -6.21 60.00 6.89
CA ASN A 34 -5.06 60.61 7.60
C ASN A 34 -3.70 59.90 7.42
N TYR A 35 -3.59 58.83 6.61
CA TYR A 35 -2.29 58.18 6.33
C TYR A 35 -1.87 58.38 4.87
N ASP A 36 -0.55 58.49 4.66
CA ASP A 36 0.05 58.52 3.33
C ASP A 36 -0.31 57.22 2.56
N PRO A 37 -1.05 57.32 1.44
CA PRO A 37 -1.45 56.18 0.62
C PRO A 37 -0.28 55.28 0.21
N ILE A 38 0.92 55.84 0.08
CA ILE A 38 2.15 55.11 -0.29
C ILE A 38 2.54 54.09 0.79
N VAL A 39 2.33 54.43 2.07
CA VAL A 39 2.67 53.54 3.20
C VAL A 39 1.72 52.34 3.24
N ILE A 40 0.43 52.56 3.00
CA ILE A 40 -0.59 51.50 2.97
C ILE A 40 -0.29 50.50 1.84
N VAL A 41 -0.01 51.00 0.62
CA VAL A 41 0.34 50.15 -0.52
C VAL A 41 1.57 49.30 -0.21
N ARG A 42 2.60 49.86 0.43
CA ARG A 42 3.81 49.12 0.83
C ARG A 42 3.53 48.01 1.84
N ILE A 43 2.66 48.24 2.82
CA ILE A 43 2.31 47.22 3.82
C ILE A 43 1.53 46.07 3.14
N VAL A 44 0.57 46.40 2.28
CA VAL A 44 -0.24 45.40 1.56
C VAL A 44 0.62 44.57 0.61
N THR A 45 1.55 45.19 -0.13
CA THR A 45 2.47 44.43 -1.00
C THR A 45 3.38 43.51 -0.18
N LEU A 46 3.91 43.98 0.95
CA LEU A 46 4.71 43.14 1.86
C LEU A 46 3.92 41.94 2.40
N LEU A 47 2.67 42.14 2.82
CA LEU A 47 1.81 41.04 3.27
C LEU A 47 1.52 40.03 2.16
N THR A 48 1.29 40.51 0.94
CA THR A 48 1.03 39.65 -0.23
C THR A 48 2.26 38.82 -0.59
N VAL A 49 3.45 39.44 -0.61
CA VAL A 49 4.72 38.74 -0.84
C VAL A 49 4.96 37.71 0.27
N PHE A 50 4.73 38.07 1.53
CA PHE A 50 4.88 37.16 2.67
C PHE A 50 3.94 35.94 2.56
N ALA A 51 2.67 36.17 2.27
CA ALA A 51 1.71 35.08 2.05
C ALA A 51 2.12 34.17 0.88
N GLY A 52 2.62 34.74 -0.22
CA GLY A 52 3.15 33.98 -1.35
C GLY A 52 4.34 33.10 -0.96
N VAL A 53 5.26 33.63 -0.15
CA VAL A 53 6.41 32.87 0.37
C VAL A 53 5.95 31.73 1.28
N VAL A 54 4.98 31.96 2.16
CA VAL A 54 4.43 30.92 3.05
C VAL A 54 3.76 29.80 2.26
N VAL A 55 2.94 30.14 1.24
CA VAL A 55 2.29 29.14 0.39
C VAL A 55 3.32 28.34 -0.41
N ALA A 56 4.33 29.02 -0.98
CA ALA A 56 5.40 28.36 -1.71
C ALA A 56 6.21 27.40 -0.80
N ALA A 57 6.52 27.82 0.42
CA ALA A 57 7.21 27.00 1.40
C ALA A 57 6.35 25.78 1.82
N TYR A 58 5.07 25.98 2.09
CA TYR A 58 4.14 24.91 2.42
C TYR A 58 4.03 23.89 1.28
N LYS A 59 3.88 24.35 0.04
CA LYS A 59 3.83 23.49 -1.15
C LYS A 59 5.11 22.69 -1.30
N LEU A 60 6.27 23.33 -1.14
CA LEU A 60 7.56 22.65 -1.24
C LEU A 60 7.69 21.51 -0.22
N VAL A 61 7.29 21.76 1.04
CA VAL A 61 7.32 20.74 2.09
C VAL A 61 6.35 19.60 1.77
N ASN A 62 5.13 19.91 1.33
CA ASN A 62 4.14 18.89 0.98
C ASN A 62 4.59 18.04 -0.21
N ASP A 63 5.14 18.66 -1.25
CA ASP A 63 5.69 17.96 -2.42
C ASP A 63 6.88 17.05 -2.03
N GLN A 64 7.72 17.48 -1.09
CA GLN A 64 8.82 16.66 -0.56
C GLN A 64 8.29 15.44 0.20
N VAL A 65 7.31 15.63 1.09
CA VAL A 65 6.70 14.52 1.85
C VAL A 65 6.03 13.52 0.91
N PHE A 66 5.31 14.01 -0.10
CA PHE A 66 4.66 13.16 -1.11
C PHE A 66 5.69 12.32 -1.89
N ARG A 67 6.75 12.95 -2.41
CA ARG A 67 7.82 12.25 -3.15
C ARG A 67 8.57 11.25 -2.28
N GLN A 68 8.80 11.58 -1.00
CA GLN A 68 9.44 10.66 -0.06
C GLN A 68 8.56 9.43 0.20
N SER A 69 7.26 9.66 0.40
CA SER A 69 6.25 8.59 0.52
C SER A 69 6.22 7.69 -0.71
N GLU A 70 6.25 8.27 -1.91
CA GLU A 70 6.32 7.54 -3.18
C GLU A 70 7.58 6.66 -3.27
N SER A 71 8.73 7.20 -2.88
CA SER A 71 9.99 6.45 -2.86
C SER A 71 9.93 5.23 -1.94
N TYR A 72 9.33 5.37 -0.76
CA TYR A 72 9.14 4.24 0.16
C TYR A 72 8.18 3.20 -0.40
N LEU A 73 7.10 3.62 -1.05
CA LEU A 73 6.19 2.71 -1.73
C LEU A 73 6.91 1.91 -2.83
N MET A 74 7.69 2.57 -3.69
CA MET A 74 8.44 1.90 -4.75
C MET A 74 9.46 0.90 -4.18
N GLN A 75 10.19 1.29 -3.14
CA GLN A 75 11.14 0.40 -2.46
C GLN A 75 10.44 -0.81 -1.83
N ALA A 76 9.28 -0.62 -1.21
CA ALA A 76 8.51 -1.73 -0.66
C ALA A 76 8.08 -2.72 -1.74
N LYS A 77 7.60 -2.22 -2.90
CA LYS A 77 7.19 -3.07 -4.02
C LYS A 77 8.35 -3.96 -4.51
N ASP A 78 9.51 -3.36 -4.72
CA ASP A 78 10.73 -4.06 -5.13
C ASP A 78 11.19 -5.09 -4.07
N LEU A 79 11.13 -4.75 -2.78
CA LEU A 79 11.49 -5.68 -1.71
C LEU A 79 10.53 -6.87 -1.64
N PHE A 80 9.22 -6.69 -1.80
CA PHE A 80 8.28 -7.82 -1.83
C PHE A 80 8.60 -8.79 -2.97
N GLU A 81 8.86 -8.26 -4.17
CA GLU A 81 9.23 -9.06 -5.33
C GLU A 81 10.55 -9.83 -5.12
N LYS A 82 11.56 -9.14 -4.57
CA LYS A 82 12.84 -9.77 -4.21
C LYS A 82 12.69 -10.84 -3.14
N ALA A 83 11.84 -10.61 -2.14
CA ALA A 83 11.58 -11.60 -1.09
C ALA A 83 10.97 -12.87 -1.69
N TYR A 84 10.00 -12.72 -2.61
CA TYR A 84 9.39 -13.85 -3.29
C TYR A 84 10.39 -14.58 -4.20
N ARG A 85 11.13 -13.85 -5.05
CA ARG A 85 12.15 -14.43 -5.94
C ARG A 85 13.28 -15.15 -5.20
N ALA A 86 13.65 -14.67 -4.00
CA ALA A 86 14.64 -15.33 -3.16
C ALA A 86 14.17 -16.73 -2.71
N LEU A 87 12.87 -16.88 -2.42
CA LEU A 87 12.25 -18.14 -2.03
C LEU A 87 11.93 -19.02 -3.24
N SER A 88 11.52 -18.43 -4.35
CA SER A 88 11.08 -19.09 -5.58
C SER A 88 11.70 -18.46 -6.82
N PRO A 89 12.85 -18.98 -7.28
CA PRO A 89 13.41 -18.60 -8.57
C PRO A 89 12.47 -18.94 -9.71
N GLU A 90 12.54 -18.16 -10.79
CA GLU A 90 11.68 -18.27 -11.97
C GLU A 90 11.78 -19.63 -12.71
N ASN A 91 12.73 -20.50 -12.33
CA ASN A 91 12.96 -21.80 -12.96
C ASN A 91 12.56 -22.99 -12.07
N GLU A 92 12.05 -22.77 -10.86
CA GLU A 92 11.69 -23.83 -9.93
C GLU A 92 10.16 -24.01 -9.89
N ILE A 93 9.69 -25.19 -10.29
CA ILE A 93 8.26 -25.56 -10.25
C ILE A 93 8.02 -26.38 -8.99
N GLY A 94 7.14 -25.91 -8.11
CA GLY A 94 6.72 -26.64 -6.93
C GLY A 94 6.98 -25.91 -5.62
N TYR A 95 7.08 -26.67 -4.52
CA TYR A 95 7.37 -26.13 -3.20
C TYR A 95 8.80 -25.56 -3.15
N PRO A 96 9.09 -24.49 -2.37
CA PRO A 96 10.42 -23.88 -2.35
C PRO A 96 11.53 -24.90 -2.07
N LEU A 97 12.74 -24.66 -2.59
CA LEU A 97 13.88 -25.51 -2.23
C LEU A 97 14.17 -25.44 -0.74
N ASN A 98 14.59 -26.58 -0.18
CA ASN A 98 15.07 -26.62 1.18
C ASN A 98 16.48 -26.00 1.28
N SER A 99 16.53 -24.69 1.44
CA SER A 99 17.77 -23.95 1.61
C SER A 99 17.60 -22.93 2.72
N ARG A 100 18.31 -23.15 3.84
CA ARG A 100 18.29 -22.22 4.98
C ARG A 100 18.59 -20.79 4.55
N LEU A 101 19.55 -20.60 3.65
CA LEU A 101 19.93 -19.29 3.12
C LEU A 101 18.79 -18.60 2.38
N ARG A 102 18.07 -19.31 1.51
CA ARG A 102 16.94 -18.76 0.74
C ARG A 102 15.79 -18.35 1.64
N TRP A 103 15.41 -19.23 2.56
CA TRP A 103 14.34 -18.97 3.54
C TRP A 103 14.68 -17.76 4.43
N LEU A 104 15.90 -17.69 4.98
CA LEU A 104 16.37 -16.54 5.76
C LEU A 104 16.40 -15.24 4.94
N THR A 105 16.88 -15.31 3.70
CA THR A 105 16.98 -14.13 2.82
C THR A 105 15.60 -13.60 2.50
N SER A 106 14.68 -14.47 2.09
CA SER A 106 13.28 -14.12 1.82
C SER A 106 12.63 -13.47 3.05
N ALA A 107 12.72 -14.10 4.23
CA ALA A 107 12.12 -13.58 5.46
C ALA A 107 12.68 -12.21 5.86
N ARG A 108 14.00 -11.98 5.74
CA ARG A 108 14.62 -10.68 6.07
C ARG A 108 14.22 -9.57 5.11
N ILE A 109 14.17 -9.86 3.82
CA ILE A 109 13.75 -8.89 2.80
C ILE A 109 12.26 -8.57 3.00
N LEU A 110 11.43 -9.58 3.22
CA LEU A 110 10.00 -9.39 3.50
C LEU A 110 9.78 -8.51 4.72
N ARG A 111 10.46 -8.78 5.84
CA ARG A 111 10.38 -7.96 7.05
C ARG A 111 10.80 -6.51 6.79
N SER A 112 11.79 -6.31 5.93
CA SER A 112 12.21 -4.96 5.51
C SER A 112 11.10 -4.26 4.71
N ALA A 113 10.43 -4.96 3.78
CA ALA A 113 9.29 -4.44 3.03
C ALA A 113 8.12 -4.07 3.98
N LEU A 114 7.85 -4.91 4.98
CA LEU A 114 6.83 -4.65 6.00
C LEU A 114 7.13 -3.41 6.84
N SER A 115 8.39 -3.18 7.18
CA SER A 115 8.79 -2.01 7.98
C SER A 115 8.60 -0.66 7.26
N LEU A 116 8.51 -0.66 5.93
CA LEU A 116 8.31 0.56 5.14
C LEU A 116 6.89 1.11 5.24
N GLU A 117 5.91 0.30 5.66
CA GLU A 117 4.52 0.74 5.89
C GLU A 117 4.47 1.98 6.80
N TYR A 118 5.23 1.98 7.89
CA TYR A 118 5.28 3.07 8.86
C TYR A 118 5.94 4.36 8.35
N ARG A 119 6.63 4.29 7.20
CA ARG A 119 7.32 5.45 6.59
C ARG A 119 6.51 6.07 5.46
N ILE A 120 5.51 5.37 4.93
CA ILE A 120 4.63 5.87 3.89
C ILE A 120 3.61 6.81 4.57
N SER A 121 3.75 8.11 4.35
CA SER A 121 2.93 9.14 4.99
C SER A 121 1.63 9.42 4.25
N ASP A 122 1.66 9.33 2.92
CA ASP A 122 0.52 9.63 2.06
C ASP A 122 -0.51 8.48 2.07
N GLU A 123 -1.79 8.83 2.25
CA GLU A 123 -2.88 7.85 2.37
C GLU A 123 -3.13 7.06 1.07
N SER A 124 -2.97 7.69 -0.10
CA SER A 124 -3.13 6.99 -1.39
C SER A 124 -2.00 5.98 -1.60
N HIS A 125 -0.78 6.32 -1.16
CA HIS A 125 0.36 5.41 -1.18
C HIS A 125 0.18 4.26 -0.17
N LYS A 126 -0.37 4.51 1.03
CA LYS A 126 -0.69 3.45 1.99
C LYS A 126 -1.73 2.49 1.45
N TYR A 127 -2.79 3.01 0.81
CA TYR A 127 -3.78 2.17 0.14
C TYR A 127 -3.12 1.26 -0.90
N THR A 128 -2.29 1.84 -1.77
CA THR A 128 -1.56 1.09 -2.80
C THR A 128 -0.61 0.06 -2.20
N TYR A 129 0.08 0.40 -1.11
CA TYR A 129 0.94 -0.51 -0.36
C TYR A 129 0.14 -1.71 0.15
N ASN A 130 -1.03 -1.49 0.73
CA ASN A 130 -1.87 -2.55 1.30
C ASN A 130 -2.39 -3.52 0.23
N GLU A 131 -2.81 -3.01 -0.93
CA GLU A 131 -3.20 -3.87 -2.05
C GLU A 131 -2.02 -4.69 -2.58
N TYR A 132 -0.84 -4.08 -2.66
CA TYR A 132 0.36 -4.77 -3.12
C TYR A 132 0.84 -5.82 -2.11
N ARG A 133 0.80 -5.49 -0.81
CA ARG A 133 1.07 -6.43 0.28
C ARG A 133 0.12 -7.63 0.20
N PHE A 134 -1.15 -7.40 -0.09
CA PHE A 134 -2.13 -8.48 -0.24
C PHE A 134 -1.89 -9.34 -1.48
N TYR A 135 -1.53 -8.74 -2.62
CA TYR A 135 -1.12 -9.50 -3.80
C TYR A 135 0.02 -10.47 -3.47
N TRP A 136 1.04 -9.99 -2.75
CA TRP A 136 2.16 -10.84 -2.34
C TRP A 136 1.78 -11.84 -1.26
N HIS A 137 0.91 -11.49 -0.33
CA HIS A 137 0.31 -12.43 0.61
C HIS A 137 -0.24 -13.65 -0.14
N THR A 138 -1.08 -13.45 -1.15
CA THR A 138 -1.64 -14.54 -1.96
C THR A 138 -0.54 -15.35 -2.65
N LYS A 139 0.48 -14.70 -3.21
CA LYS A 139 1.62 -15.40 -3.83
C LYS A 139 2.38 -16.28 -2.84
N PHE A 140 2.62 -15.78 -1.62
CA PHE A 140 3.25 -16.57 -0.57
C PHE A 140 2.34 -17.69 -0.04
N TYR A 141 1.03 -17.45 0.03
CA TYR A 141 0.04 -18.47 0.38
C TYR A 141 0.04 -19.63 -0.64
N GLU A 142 0.02 -19.30 -1.94
CA GLU A 142 0.07 -20.26 -3.04
C GLU A 142 1.34 -21.12 -3.01
N ILE A 143 2.51 -20.48 -2.91
CA ILE A 143 3.77 -21.23 -2.97
C ILE A 143 4.02 -22.10 -1.73
N LEU A 144 3.58 -21.63 -0.55
CA LEU A 144 3.64 -22.39 0.68
C LEU A 144 2.51 -23.40 0.80
N ARG A 145 1.62 -23.48 -0.20
CA ARG A 145 0.50 -24.44 -0.29
C ARG A 145 -0.37 -24.44 0.96
N LEU A 146 -0.55 -23.26 1.55
CA LEU A 146 -1.43 -23.13 2.70
C LEU A 146 -2.86 -23.51 2.26
N GLY A 147 -3.54 -24.35 3.03
CA GLY A 147 -4.87 -24.86 2.69
C GLY A 147 -4.92 -26.09 1.78
N GLU A 148 -3.78 -26.57 1.24
CA GLU A 148 -3.73 -27.88 0.59
C GLU A 148 -3.59 -29.01 1.62
N HIS A 149 -4.06 -30.22 1.28
CA HIS A 149 -3.89 -31.39 2.16
C HIS A 149 -2.48 -32.01 2.10
N VAL A 150 -1.64 -31.59 1.14
CA VAL A 150 -0.31 -32.16 0.89
C VAL A 150 0.76 -31.15 1.30
N PHE A 151 1.14 -31.20 2.57
CA PHE A 151 2.28 -30.45 3.11
C PHE A 151 3.58 -31.25 2.99
N PRO A 152 4.74 -30.58 2.88
CA PRO A 152 6.02 -31.26 2.99
C PRO A 152 6.15 -31.96 4.34
N ASP A 153 6.63 -33.20 4.33
CA ASP A 153 6.92 -33.97 5.55
C ASP A 153 8.02 -33.28 6.38
N LYS A 154 8.12 -33.63 7.67
CA LYS A 154 9.19 -33.13 8.58
C LYS A 154 10.59 -33.29 7.98
N SER A 155 10.81 -34.34 7.18
CA SER A 155 12.06 -34.62 6.47
C SER A 155 12.46 -33.54 5.45
N TYR A 156 11.51 -32.72 4.99
CA TYR A 156 11.83 -31.51 4.22
C TYR A 156 12.65 -30.57 5.11
N PHE A 157 12.11 -30.14 6.25
CA PHE A 157 12.68 -29.06 7.07
C PHE A 157 14.04 -29.41 7.69
N TYR A 158 14.25 -30.69 7.99
CA TYR A 158 15.52 -31.19 8.52
C TYR A 158 15.67 -32.69 8.23
N LYS A 159 16.92 -33.13 8.07
CA LYS A 159 17.24 -34.56 8.00
C LYS A 159 17.14 -35.20 9.38
N GLU A 160 16.59 -36.42 9.46
CA GLU A 160 16.43 -37.14 10.73
C GLU A 160 17.77 -37.27 11.48
N GLY A 161 17.76 -36.97 12.79
CA GLY A 161 18.96 -36.94 13.62
C GLY A 161 19.89 -35.74 13.41
N LYS A 162 19.58 -34.80 12.50
CA LYS A 162 20.43 -33.65 12.14
C LYS A 162 19.87 -32.29 12.55
N LEU A 163 18.81 -32.25 13.36
CA LEU A 163 18.17 -31.01 13.79
C LEU A 163 19.11 -30.09 14.62
N HIS A 164 19.95 -30.69 15.48
CA HIS A 164 20.83 -29.95 16.39
C HIS A 164 22.33 -30.13 16.08
N ILE A 165 22.68 -31.14 15.28
CA ILE A 165 24.07 -31.50 14.97
C ILE A 165 24.16 -31.79 13.47
N TRP A 166 24.75 -30.88 12.70
CA TRP A 166 24.99 -31.03 11.26
C TRP A 166 26.46 -30.73 10.94
N GLY A 167 27.01 -31.42 9.94
CA GLY A 167 28.40 -31.25 9.49
C GLY A 167 28.52 -30.75 8.05
N PRO A 168 29.76 -30.48 7.58
CA PRO A 168 30.01 -30.16 6.19
C PRO A 168 29.52 -31.30 5.26
N GLY A 169 28.57 -31.00 4.38
CA GLY A 169 27.94 -31.97 3.48
C GLY A 169 26.57 -32.50 3.93
N ASP A 170 26.15 -32.21 5.17
CA ASP A 170 24.77 -32.43 5.60
C ASP A 170 23.86 -31.28 5.11
N GLN A 171 22.60 -31.60 4.85
CA GLN A 171 21.56 -30.60 4.62
C GLN A 171 21.30 -29.85 5.92
N GLU A 172 21.52 -28.54 5.89
CA GLU A 172 21.32 -27.67 7.04
C GLU A 172 19.83 -27.53 7.37
N PRO A 173 19.42 -27.66 8.65
CA PRO A 173 18.04 -27.43 9.06
C PRO A 173 17.57 -26.03 8.69
N LEU A 174 16.32 -25.93 8.24
CA LEU A 174 15.70 -24.62 8.04
C LEU A 174 15.59 -23.86 9.36
N ASN A 175 15.69 -22.54 9.28
CA ASN A 175 15.60 -21.68 10.44
C ASN A 175 14.14 -21.43 10.83
N GLU A 176 13.79 -21.76 12.07
CA GLU A 176 12.44 -21.61 12.62
C GLU A 176 11.89 -20.20 12.48
N GLU A 177 12.68 -19.16 12.80
CA GLU A 177 12.22 -17.76 12.73
C GLU A 177 11.83 -17.38 11.30
N SER A 178 12.61 -17.81 10.30
CA SER A 178 12.31 -17.56 8.89
C SER A 178 11.03 -18.27 8.44
N ILE A 179 10.82 -19.51 8.89
CA ILE A 179 9.59 -20.26 8.61
C ILE A 179 8.41 -19.52 9.24
N ALA A 180 8.52 -19.19 10.53
CA ALA A 180 7.46 -18.54 11.27
C ALA A 180 7.07 -17.18 10.66
N GLU A 181 8.05 -16.38 10.21
CA GLU A 181 7.79 -15.10 9.57
C GLU A 181 7.02 -15.25 8.25
N LEU A 182 7.46 -16.16 7.38
CA LEU A 182 6.82 -16.40 6.08
C LEU A 182 5.42 -16.99 6.25
N TYR A 183 5.24 -17.94 7.16
CA TYR A 183 3.93 -18.53 7.46
C TYR A 183 2.98 -17.51 8.11
N ARG A 184 3.46 -16.68 9.04
CA ARG A 184 2.65 -15.60 9.63
C ARG A 184 2.22 -14.58 8.58
N PHE A 185 3.12 -14.24 7.66
CA PHE A 185 2.78 -13.34 6.55
C PHE A 185 1.76 -13.97 5.60
N ALA A 186 1.92 -15.25 5.25
CA ALA A 186 1.08 -15.93 4.28
C ALA A 186 -0.29 -16.36 4.84
N LYS A 187 -0.44 -16.53 6.15
CA LYS A 187 -1.74 -16.85 6.77
C LYS A 187 -2.75 -15.73 6.49
N TRP A 188 -3.99 -16.07 6.13
CA TRP A 188 -5.05 -15.09 5.91
C TRP A 188 -5.20 -14.15 7.12
N PRO A 189 -5.19 -12.82 6.92
CA PRO A 189 -5.34 -11.88 8.02
C PRO A 189 -6.76 -11.96 8.61
N GLU A 190 -6.85 -12.22 9.90
CA GLU A 190 -8.12 -12.27 10.63
C GLU A 190 -8.78 -10.88 10.60
N GLY A 191 -10.03 -10.79 10.15
CA GLY A 191 -10.82 -9.55 10.14
C GLY A 191 -10.72 -8.68 8.87
N ARG A 192 -10.05 -9.13 7.80
CA ARG A 192 -10.14 -8.44 6.50
C ARG A 192 -11.47 -8.80 5.83
N GLU A 193 -12.35 -7.81 5.67
CA GLU A 193 -13.56 -7.95 4.84
C GLU A 193 -13.18 -8.21 3.38
N ASP A 194 -13.84 -9.18 2.77
CA ASP A 194 -13.77 -9.37 1.33
C ASP A 194 -14.47 -8.17 0.67
N ARG A 195 -13.71 -7.40 -0.12
CA ARG A 195 -14.19 -6.15 -0.74
C ARG A 195 -14.95 -6.40 -2.05
N MET A 196 -15.28 -7.65 -2.35
CA MET A 196 -16.05 -7.99 -3.54
C MET A 196 -17.54 -7.82 -3.27
N GLU A 197 -18.20 -7.00 -4.09
CA GLU A 197 -19.65 -6.87 -4.05
C GLU A 197 -20.30 -8.16 -4.57
N PRO A 198 -21.38 -8.64 -3.93
CA PRO A 198 -22.14 -9.76 -4.46
C PRO A 198 -22.78 -9.37 -5.80
N PHE A 199 -23.03 -10.36 -6.66
CA PHE A 199 -23.75 -10.12 -7.91
C PHE A 199 -25.07 -9.40 -7.66
N SER A 200 -25.40 -8.43 -8.51
CA SER A 200 -26.73 -7.84 -8.53
C SER A 200 -27.76 -8.85 -9.07
N GLU A 201 -29.03 -8.62 -8.78
CA GLU A 201 -30.12 -9.47 -9.30
C GLU A 201 -30.16 -9.48 -10.84
N SER A 202 -29.88 -8.35 -11.47
CA SER A 202 -29.82 -8.23 -12.93
C SER A 202 -28.67 -9.04 -13.55
N GLU A 203 -27.53 -9.13 -12.87
CA GLU A 203 -26.39 -9.94 -13.32
C GLU A 203 -26.66 -11.42 -13.14
N ARG A 204 -27.28 -11.80 -12.00
CA ARG A 204 -27.70 -13.20 -11.78
C ARG A 204 -28.67 -13.68 -12.86
N ASN A 205 -29.66 -12.88 -13.21
CA ASN A 205 -30.63 -13.23 -14.26
C ASN A 205 -29.93 -13.42 -15.62
N LYS A 206 -28.98 -12.55 -15.97
CA LYS A 206 -28.17 -12.70 -17.19
C LYS A 206 -27.30 -13.96 -17.16
N ILE A 207 -26.71 -14.29 -16.01
CA ILE A 207 -25.92 -15.53 -15.84
C ILE A 207 -26.83 -16.76 -15.93
N HIS A 208 -28.07 -16.68 -15.46
CA HIS A 208 -29.03 -17.77 -15.59
C HIS A 208 -29.46 -18.01 -17.04
N GLU A 209 -29.65 -16.94 -17.82
CA GLU A 209 -30.09 -17.03 -19.22
C GLU A 209 -28.95 -17.35 -20.21
N PHE A 210 -27.75 -16.82 -19.98
CA PHE A 210 -26.65 -16.87 -20.94
C PHE A 210 -25.32 -17.38 -20.37
N GLY A 211 -25.23 -17.59 -19.05
CA GLY A 211 -24.00 -17.97 -18.38
C GLY A 211 -23.69 -19.47 -18.44
N PRO A 212 -22.47 -19.87 -18.04
CA PRO A 212 -22.11 -21.27 -17.91
C PRO A 212 -23.04 -21.97 -16.91
N LYS A 213 -23.59 -23.13 -17.29
CA LYS A 213 -24.56 -23.87 -16.48
C LYS A 213 -24.09 -24.07 -15.02
N GLY A 214 -22.83 -24.46 -14.82
CA GLY A 214 -22.28 -24.66 -13.48
C GLY A 214 -22.25 -23.40 -12.59
N LEU A 215 -22.07 -22.21 -13.19
CA LEU A 215 -22.11 -20.94 -12.45
C LEU A 215 -23.56 -20.58 -12.07
N SER A 216 -24.51 -20.80 -12.98
CA SER A 216 -25.94 -20.60 -12.70
C SER A 216 -26.43 -21.53 -11.59
N ASP A 217 -26.06 -22.81 -11.65
CA ASP A 217 -26.40 -23.81 -10.64
C ASP A 217 -25.85 -23.42 -9.26
N TYR A 218 -24.58 -23.00 -9.18
CA TYR A 218 -23.95 -22.50 -7.94
C TYR A 218 -24.67 -21.28 -7.34
N LEU A 219 -25.00 -20.28 -8.17
CA LEU A 219 -25.68 -19.07 -7.70
C LEU A 219 -27.08 -19.38 -7.15
N ASN A 220 -27.78 -20.35 -7.73
CA ASN A 220 -29.08 -20.82 -7.26
C ASN A 220 -29.00 -21.55 -5.92
N GLU A 221 -27.91 -22.27 -5.64
CA GLU A 221 -27.71 -22.96 -4.36
C GLU A 221 -27.40 -21.99 -3.22
N ILE A 222 -26.52 -21.01 -3.44
CA ILE A 222 -26.14 -20.02 -2.41
C ILE A 222 -27.30 -19.15 -1.96
N HIS A 223 -28.22 -18.80 -2.86
CA HIS A 223 -29.35 -17.91 -2.53
C HIS A 223 -30.59 -18.67 -2.04
N LYS A 224 -30.54 -20.00 -1.96
CA LYS A 224 -31.61 -20.83 -1.35
C LYS A 224 -31.42 -21.06 0.15
N SER A 225 -30.21 -20.85 0.70
CA SER A 225 -29.89 -20.96 2.14
C SER A 225 -30.09 -19.63 2.85
#